data_AF-D9XCC1-F1
#
_entry.id   AF-D9XCC1-F1
#
_cell.length_a   1.000
_cell.length_b   1.000
_cell.length_c   1.000
_cell.angle_alpha   90.00
_cell.angle_beta   90.00
_cell.angle_gamma   90.00
#
_symmetry.space_group_name_H-M   'P 1'
#
loop_
_entity.id
_entity.type
_entity.pdbx_description
1 polymer ?
#
loop_
_entity_poly.entity_id
_entity_poly.type
_entity_poly.pdbx_seq_one_letter_code
_entity_poly.pdbx_strand_id
1 'polypeptide(L)'
;MYGSRGVGASAARRISTAVLGAALLITGCSSGGGDGADKDADAGAGITQRPKGTAPFWVNPDGTAAQQLADLEKSGKKQDAEQIRKIAEQPVAEWIGPDNPEEQTRGFTEAADKAGRRALLVLYNIPHRDCGQYSQGGAADGNAYRAWLDGVAAGIGDRPATVILEPDALLHLVDGCTPQQFHEERYDLLKGAVGKLKSLKDTKVYLDAGNAGWQHPDQIFEPLNRAGIAQADGFSVNVSNFYSTEESVSYGKQLSAKVGGKHFVVDTSRNGKGPYTGGNPDERWCNPPGRALGETPTTKTADPLVDAYLWVKRPGESDGECKGGPKAGQWWADYALKLAKASS
;
A
#
# COMPACT_ATOMS: atom_id res chain seq x y z
N MET A 1 6.49 -62.13 -8.92
CA MET A 1 7.27 -63.05 -9.77
C MET A 1 6.88 -62.81 -11.22
N TYR A 2 7.87 -62.55 -12.09
CA TYR A 2 7.84 -62.59 -13.58
C TYR A 2 6.76 -61.77 -14.32
N GLY A 3 7.06 -60.96 -15.34
CA GLY A 3 8.32 -60.68 -16.02
C GLY A 3 8.13 -59.78 -17.26
N SER A 4 9.24 -59.13 -17.62
CA SER A 4 9.75 -58.84 -18.96
C SER A 4 8.86 -58.20 -20.04
N ARG A 5 9.32 -57.08 -20.62
CA ARG A 5 10.19 -57.04 -21.83
C ARG A 5 10.52 -55.59 -22.25
N GLY A 6 11.81 -55.32 -22.54
CA GLY A 6 12.27 -54.21 -23.40
C GLY A 6 11.85 -54.43 -24.86
N VAL A 7 12.17 -53.63 -25.88
CA VAL A 7 13.30 -52.79 -26.31
C VAL A 7 12.68 -52.00 -27.49
N GLY A 8 12.88 -50.72 -27.80
CA GLY A 8 14.07 -49.90 -27.96
C GLY A 8 14.04 -49.22 -29.35
N ALA A 9 14.79 -48.12 -29.46
CA ALA A 9 15.29 -47.44 -30.67
C ALA A 9 14.39 -46.51 -31.52
N SER A 10 14.62 -45.20 -31.30
CA SER A 10 15.18 -44.23 -32.26
C SER A 10 14.52 -43.97 -33.63
N ALA A 11 14.07 -42.72 -33.85
CA ALA A 11 14.34 -41.98 -35.09
C ALA A 11 14.06 -40.47 -34.93
N ALA A 12 15.06 -39.65 -35.24
CA ALA A 12 14.93 -38.21 -35.43
C ALA A 12 14.58 -37.89 -36.89
N ARG A 13 13.73 -36.87 -37.14
CA ARG A 13 13.88 -35.92 -38.27
C ARG A 13 12.82 -34.79 -38.30
N ARG A 14 13.35 -33.55 -38.33
CA ARG A 14 13.06 -32.40 -39.23
C ARG A 14 11.68 -31.71 -39.23
N ILE A 15 11.72 -30.46 -38.76
CA ILE A 15 11.37 -29.17 -39.44
C ILE A 15 10.18 -29.18 -40.41
N SER A 16 9.21 -28.30 -40.14
CA SER A 16 8.59 -27.41 -41.15
C SER A 16 7.97 -26.18 -40.50
N THR A 17 8.54 -25.02 -40.82
CA THR A 17 7.96 -23.68 -40.67
C THR A 17 6.84 -23.47 -41.68
N ALA A 18 5.70 -22.92 -41.25
CA ALA A 18 4.69 -22.36 -42.15
C ALA A 18 4.53 -20.87 -41.83
N VAL A 19 5.07 -20.04 -42.72
CA VAL A 19 4.77 -18.61 -42.85
C VAL A 19 3.53 -18.50 -43.73
N LEU A 20 2.52 -17.77 -43.27
CA LEU A 20 1.50 -17.20 -44.15
C LEU A 20 1.29 -15.74 -43.75
N GLY A 21 1.83 -14.86 -44.58
CA GLY A 21 1.46 -13.46 -44.62
C GLY A 21 0.15 -13.28 -45.40
N ALA A 22 -0.64 -12.31 -44.98
CA ALA A 22 -1.67 -11.69 -45.81
C ALA A 22 -1.57 -10.18 -45.59
N ALA A 23 -1.06 -9.49 -46.61
CA ALA A 23 -1.12 -8.05 -46.75
C ALA A 23 -2.52 -7.65 -47.20
N LEU A 24 -3.10 -6.61 -46.58
CA LEU A 24 -4.33 -5.97 -47.04
C LEU A 24 -4.15 -4.44 -47.07
N LEU A 25 -3.93 -4.00 -48.31
CA LEU A 25 -4.15 -2.73 -49.00
C LEU A 25 -4.71 -1.54 -48.20
N ILE A 26 -3.98 -0.43 -48.27
CA ILE A 26 -4.40 0.94 -47.95
C ILE A 26 -4.93 1.60 -49.24
N THR A 27 -6.18 2.05 -49.21
CA THR A 27 -6.84 3.07 -50.07
C THR A 27 -8.24 3.24 -49.49
N GLY A 28 -8.87 4.39 -49.27
CA GLY A 28 -8.63 5.80 -49.56
C GLY A 28 -9.87 6.57 -49.05
N CYS A 29 -9.74 7.88 -48.88
CA CYS A 29 -10.65 8.81 -48.21
C CYS A 29 -12.12 8.83 -48.70
N SER A 30 -13.06 9.08 -47.79
CA SER A 30 -14.24 9.90 -48.07
C SER A 30 -14.78 10.57 -46.80
N SER A 31 -15.09 11.85 -46.94
CA SER A 31 -15.51 12.84 -45.95
C SER A 31 -16.91 12.60 -45.38
N GLY A 32 -17.06 12.82 -44.08
CA GLY A 32 -18.35 13.04 -43.42
C GLY A 32 -18.12 13.67 -42.06
N GLY A 33 -18.22 14.99 -41.99
CA GLY A 33 -18.13 15.74 -40.74
C GLY A 33 -19.29 15.37 -39.81
N GLY A 34 -18.94 15.00 -38.58
CA GLY A 34 -19.86 14.78 -37.48
C GLY A 34 -19.07 14.89 -36.20
N ASP A 35 -19.47 15.86 -35.37
CA ASP A 35 -18.90 16.14 -34.06
C ASP A 35 -18.74 14.87 -33.23
N GLY A 36 -17.49 14.45 -33.05
CA GLY A 36 -17.09 13.42 -32.11
C GLY A 36 -16.13 14.05 -31.14
N ALA A 37 -16.65 14.55 -30.02
CA ALA A 37 -15.82 14.67 -28.83
C ALA A 37 -15.21 13.29 -28.59
N ASP A 38 -13.89 13.20 -28.57
CA ASP A 38 -13.14 12.04 -28.11
C ASP A 38 -13.59 11.75 -26.67
N LYS A 39 -14.66 10.98 -26.55
CA LYS A 39 -14.91 10.15 -25.40
C LYS A 39 -13.92 9.01 -25.55
N ASP A 40 -12.72 9.21 -25.02
CA ASP A 40 -12.02 8.11 -24.38
C ASP A 40 -13.05 7.48 -23.44
N ALA A 41 -13.62 6.37 -23.89
CA ALA A 41 -14.53 5.55 -23.12
C ALA A 41 -13.70 4.87 -22.04
N ASP A 42 -13.40 5.64 -21.00
CA ASP A 42 -12.92 5.10 -19.74
C ASP A 42 -14.02 4.19 -19.20
N ALA A 43 -13.77 2.88 -19.21
CA ALA A 43 -14.68 1.88 -18.66
C ALA A 43 -14.64 1.87 -17.12
N GLY A 44 -14.26 2.98 -16.49
CA GLY A 44 -14.21 3.20 -15.05
C GLY A 44 -15.41 3.98 -14.53
N ALA A 45 -15.63 3.94 -13.21
CA ALA A 45 -16.70 4.66 -12.50
C ALA A 45 -16.53 6.21 -12.47
N GLY A 46 -15.81 6.78 -13.45
CA GLY A 46 -15.47 8.19 -13.53
C GLY A 46 -14.63 8.69 -12.36
N ILE A 47 -13.64 7.90 -11.90
CA ILE A 47 -12.77 8.27 -10.79
C ILE A 47 -11.81 9.38 -11.22
N THR A 48 -11.79 10.48 -10.48
CA THR A 48 -10.93 11.63 -10.77
C THR A 48 -9.90 11.85 -9.67
N GLN A 49 -8.81 12.52 -10.02
CA GLN A 49 -7.77 12.89 -9.07
C GLN A 49 -8.26 14.01 -8.13
N ARG A 50 -7.88 13.96 -6.85
CA ARG A 50 -8.18 15.02 -5.88
C ARG A 50 -7.50 16.35 -6.23
N PRO A 51 -7.98 17.52 -5.79
CA PRO A 51 -7.26 18.78 -6.00
C PRO A 51 -5.81 18.71 -5.48
N LYS A 52 -4.83 19.05 -6.33
CA LYS A 52 -3.39 18.87 -6.02
C LYS A 52 -2.92 19.62 -4.78
N GLY A 53 -3.50 20.80 -4.51
CA GLY A 53 -3.24 21.59 -3.30
C GLY A 53 -3.89 21.06 -2.02
N THR A 54 -4.75 20.04 -2.11
CA THR A 54 -5.28 19.30 -0.95
C THR A 54 -4.50 18.00 -0.78
N ALA A 55 -4.52 17.15 -1.81
CA ALA A 55 -3.83 15.87 -1.84
C ALA A 55 -3.00 15.75 -3.14
N PRO A 56 -1.66 15.77 -3.06
CA PRO A 56 -0.80 15.63 -4.24
C PRO A 56 -0.63 14.17 -4.70
N PHE A 57 -1.23 13.22 -3.98
CA PHE A 57 -1.10 11.78 -4.22
C PHE A 57 -2.03 11.30 -5.35
N TRP A 58 -1.63 10.21 -5.98
CA TRP A 58 -2.40 9.57 -7.04
C TRP A 58 -3.58 8.78 -6.49
N VAL A 59 -4.75 8.97 -7.10
CA VAL A 59 -5.93 8.13 -6.92
C VAL A 59 -5.86 7.05 -8.00
N ASN A 60 -5.80 5.78 -7.60
CA ASN A 60 -5.79 4.65 -8.52
C ASN A 60 -7.21 4.38 -9.04
N PRO A 61 -7.50 4.64 -10.34
CA PRO A 61 -8.84 4.43 -10.89
C PRO A 61 -9.20 2.94 -11.02
N ASP A 62 -8.21 2.05 -10.93
CA ASP A 62 -8.37 0.59 -11.05
C ASP A 62 -8.29 -0.13 -9.69
N GLY A 63 -8.23 0.63 -8.58
CA GLY A 63 -8.17 0.07 -7.23
C GLY A 63 -9.42 -0.73 -6.85
N THR A 64 -9.33 -1.58 -5.83
CA THR A 64 -10.41 -2.48 -5.39
C THR A 64 -11.72 -1.75 -5.06
N ALA A 65 -11.64 -0.58 -4.43
CA ALA A 65 -12.80 0.26 -4.17
C ALA A 65 -13.44 0.82 -5.46
N ALA A 66 -12.63 1.19 -6.44
CA ALA A 66 -13.11 1.68 -7.74
C ALA A 66 -13.77 0.56 -8.57
N GLN A 67 -13.22 -0.65 -8.51
CA GLN A 67 -13.84 -1.84 -9.10
C GLN A 67 -15.20 -2.14 -8.46
N GLN A 68 -15.29 -2.15 -7.12
CA GLN A 68 -16.58 -2.33 -6.43
C GLN A 68 -17.56 -1.21 -6.79
N LEU A 69 -17.11 0.05 -6.89
CA LEU A 69 -17.96 1.16 -7.29
C LEU A 69 -18.58 0.92 -8.67
N ALA A 70 -17.76 0.57 -9.66
CA ALA A 70 -18.21 0.29 -11.02
C ALA A 70 -19.25 -0.86 -11.04
N ASP A 71 -19.02 -1.92 -10.27
CA ASP A 71 -19.96 -3.05 -10.13
C ASP A 71 -21.30 -2.64 -9.50
N LEU A 72 -21.27 -1.80 -8.46
CA LEU A 72 -22.46 -1.29 -7.79
C LEU A 72 -23.27 -0.36 -8.72
N GLU A 73 -22.61 0.50 -9.49
CA GLU A 73 -23.24 1.38 -10.47
C GLU A 73 -23.91 0.59 -11.59
N LYS A 74 -23.18 -0.37 -12.17
CA LYS A 74 -23.71 -1.28 -13.19
C LYS A 74 -24.91 -2.09 -12.70
N SER A 75 -24.90 -2.46 -11.43
CA SER A 75 -26.00 -3.21 -10.78
C SER A 75 -27.15 -2.32 -10.29
N GLY A 76 -27.09 -1.01 -10.50
CA GLY A 76 -28.13 -0.07 -10.08
C GLY A 76 -28.23 0.18 -8.57
N LYS A 77 -27.23 -0.25 -7.78
CA LYS A 77 -27.18 -0.11 -6.32
C LYS A 77 -26.66 1.28 -5.92
N LYS A 78 -27.37 2.33 -6.33
CA LYS A 78 -26.94 3.73 -6.23
C LYS A 78 -26.53 4.16 -4.81
N GLN A 79 -27.30 3.78 -3.79
CA GLN A 79 -27.00 4.16 -2.40
C GLN A 79 -25.68 3.56 -1.91
N ASP A 80 -25.43 2.28 -2.20
CA ASP A 80 -24.16 1.63 -1.83
C ASP A 80 -23.00 2.19 -2.67
N ALA A 81 -23.24 2.48 -3.96
CA ALA A 81 -22.25 3.12 -4.84
C ALA A 81 -21.81 4.48 -4.27
N GLU A 82 -22.75 5.33 -3.83
CA GLU A 82 -22.43 6.62 -3.19
C GLU A 82 -21.56 6.45 -1.94
N GLN A 83 -21.74 5.38 -1.16
CA GLN A 83 -20.89 5.11 0.00
C GLN A 83 -19.49 4.66 -0.41
N ILE A 84 -19.37 3.73 -1.36
CA ILE A 84 -18.06 3.27 -1.83
C ILE A 84 -17.29 4.37 -2.57
N ARG A 85 -17.99 5.31 -3.23
CA ARG A 85 -17.39 6.49 -3.85
C ARG A 85 -16.58 7.33 -2.86
N LYS A 86 -17.02 7.42 -1.60
CA LYS A 86 -16.23 8.07 -0.52
C LYS A 86 -14.85 7.45 -0.33
N ILE A 87 -14.69 6.17 -0.69
CA ILE A 87 -13.41 5.45 -0.63
C ILE A 87 -12.67 5.55 -1.96
N ALA A 88 -13.35 5.21 -3.06
CA ALA A 88 -12.76 5.08 -4.38
C ALA A 88 -12.17 6.38 -4.95
N GLU A 89 -12.68 7.54 -4.54
CA GLU A 89 -12.17 8.84 -4.99
C GLU A 89 -10.98 9.36 -4.17
N GLN A 90 -10.52 8.64 -3.15
CA GLN A 90 -9.39 9.07 -2.32
C GLN A 90 -8.10 8.37 -2.73
N PRO A 91 -6.94 9.06 -2.62
CA PRO A 91 -5.66 8.41 -2.82
C PRO A 91 -5.38 7.47 -1.64
N VAL A 92 -5.19 6.20 -1.95
CA VAL A 92 -4.78 5.17 -0.99
C VAL A 92 -3.40 4.66 -1.35
N ALA A 93 -2.65 4.15 -0.37
CA ALA A 93 -1.33 3.61 -0.65
C ALA A 93 -1.39 2.29 -1.44
N GLU A 94 -0.44 2.12 -2.37
CA GLU A 94 -0.23 0.88 -3.10
C GLU A 94 0.79 0.01 -2.37
N TRP A 95 0.36 -1.18 -1.93
CA TRP A 95 1.19 -2.12 -1.19
C TRP A 95 1.95 -3.00 -2.18
N ILE A 96 3.28 -2.86 -2.21
CA ILE A 96 4.11 -3.57 -3.17
C ILE A 96 4.30 -5.02 -2.72
N GLY A 97 3.93 -5.94 -3.60
CA GLY A 97 4.01 -7.38 -3.37
C GLY A 97 5.44 -7.91 -3.56
N PRO A 98 5.68 -9.17 -3.16
CA PRO A 98 6.98 -9.81 -3.32
C PRO A 98 7.29 -10.19 -4.78
N ASP A 99 6.24 -10.36 -5.61
CA ASP A 99 6.35 -10.82 -6.99
C ASP A 99 6.51 -9.64 -7.96
N ASN A 100 7.54 -9.67 -8.82
CA ASN A 100 7.83 -8.66 -9.84
C ASN A 100 7.82 -7.20 -9.33
N PRO A 101 8.59 -6.87 -8.26
CA PRO A 101 8.52 -5.57 -7.60
C PRO A 101 8.84 -4.38 -8.51
N GLU A 102 9.75 -4.57 -9.48
CA GLU A 102 10.11 -3.53 -10.44
C GLU A 102 8.95 -3.15 -11.35
N GLU A 103 8.33 -4.13 -11.99
CA GLU A 103 7.24 -3.91 -12.95
C GLU A 103 6.00 -3.35 -12.24
N GLN A 104 5.64 -3.93 -11.08
CA GLN A 104 4.52 -3.45 -10.28
C GLN A 104 4.73 -1.99 -9.84
N THR A 105 5.91 -1.69 -9.27
CA THR A 105 6.22 -0.35 -8.80
C THR A 105 6.28 0.64 -9.96
N ARG A 106 6.87 0.25 -11.10
CA ARG A 106 6.91 1.06 -12.33
C ARG A 106 5.52 1.41 -12.82
N GLY A 107 4.60 0.44 -12.89
CA GLY A 107 3.22 0.67 -13.33
C GLY A 107 2.51 1.75 -12.52
N PHE A 108 2.56 1.65 -11.18
CA PHE A 108 1.93 2.64 -10.30
C PHE A 108 2.57 4.02 -10.39
N THR A 109 3.89 4.05 -10.44
CA THR A 109 4.64 5.31 -10.43
C THR A 109 4.58 6.04 -11.78
N GLU A 110 4.53 5.32 -12.91
CA GLU A 110 4.27 5.91 -14.23
C GLU A 110 2.83 6.42 -14.35
N ALA A 111 1.84 5.67 -13.85
CA ALA A 111 0.44 6.11 -13.83
C ALA A 111 0.26 7.39 -12.97
N ALA A 112 0.91 7.43 -11.80
CA ALA A 112 0.92 8.62 -10.95
C ALA A 112 1.58 9.82 -11.64
N ASP A 113 2.76 9.63 -12.25
CA ASP A 113 3.48 10.69 -12.93
C ASP A 113 2.72 11.24 -14.15
N LYS A 114 2.10 10.36 -14.95
CA LYS A 114 1.21 10.74 -16.06
C LYS A 114 0.02 11.57 -15.59
N ALA A 115 -0.49 11.31 -14.39
CA ALA A 115 -1.56 12.10 -13.76
C ALA A 115 -1.05 13.41 -13.10
N GLY A 116 0.26 13.68 -13.15
CA GLY A 116 0.91 14.82 -12.48
C GLY A 116 0.88 14.71 -10.96
N ARG A 117 0.89 13.48 -10.44
CA ARG A 117 0.75 13.10 -9.03
C ARG A 117 1.97 12.36 -8.50
N ARG A 118 2.05 12.28 -7.17
CA ARG A 118 3.01 11.45 -6.45
C ARG A 118 2.41 10.08 -6.17
N ALA A 119 3.18 9.02 -6.43
CA ALA A 119 2.80 7.68 -5.98
C ALA A 119 2.91 7.59 -4.46
N LEU A 120 1.92 6.97 -3.80
CA LEU A 120 1.98 6.63 -2.39
C LEU A 120 2.14 5.11 -2.28
N LEU A 121 3.29 4.66 -1.77
CA LEU A 121 3.69 3.25 -1.76
C LEU A 121 3.89 2.76 -0.33
N VAL A 122 3.54 1.51 -0.08
CA VAL A 122 3.89 0.80 1.15
C VAL A 122 4.83 -0.35 0.80
N LEU A 123 6.00 -0.34 1.44
CA LEU A 123 6.94 -1.45 1.40
C LEU A 123 6.72 -2.29 2.66
N TYR A 124 6.32 -3.54 2.48
CA TYR A 124 5.96 -4.41 3.58
C TYR A 124 6.49 -5.82 3.31
N ASN A 125 7.80 -5.98 3.16
CA ASN A 125 8.42 -7.25 2.78
C ASN A 125 9.58 -7.67 3.69
N ILE A 126 9.73 -7.06 4.87
CA ILE A 126 10.80 -7.41 5.82
C ILE A 126 10.78 -8.91 6.17
N PRO A 127 11.92 -9.62 6.24
CA PRO A 127 11.96 -10.99 6.71
C PRO A 127 11.40 -11.16 8.12
N HIS A 128 10.79 -12.32 8.39
CA HIS A 128 10.09 -12.61 9.66
C HIS A 128 8.98 -11.59 9.96
N ARG A 129 8.24 -11.18 8.91
CA ARG A 129 7.14 -10.23 9.02
C ARG A 129 6.05 -10.79 9.92
N ASP A 130 5.54 -9.93 10.80
CA ASP A 130 4.38 -10.20 11.68
C ASP A 130 4.53 -11.48 12.54
N CYS A 131 5.76 -12.01 12.67
CA CYS A 131 6.15 -13.17 13.48
C CYS A 131 5.21 -14.39 13.41
N GLY A 132 4.58 -14.61 12.25
CA GLY A 132 3.66 -15.72 12.04
C GLY A 132 2.17 -15.43 12.31
N GLN A 133 1.79 -14.17 12.55
CA GLN A 133 0.40 -13.74 12.72
C GLN A 133 -0.31 -13.58 11.34
N TYR A 134 -1.46 -12.90 11.30
CA TYR A 134 -2.36 -12.89 10.14
C TYR A 134 -1.74 -12.34 8.85
N SER A 135 -0.75 -11.44 8.95
CA SER A 135 -0.01 -10.85 7.83
C SER A 135 1.39 -11.45 7.69
N GLN A 136 1.65 -12.64 8.23
CA GLN A 136 2.93 -13.33 8.08
C GLN A 136 3.40 -13.41 6.62
N GLY A 137 4.70 -13.38 6.43
CA GLY A 137 5.33 -13.38 5.11
C GLY A 137 6.65 -12.63 5.14
N GLY A 138 6.89 -11.83 4.11
CA GLY A 138 8.16 -11.14 3.91
C GLY A 138 9.13 -11.95 3.06
N ALA A 139 10.25 -11.32 2.74
CA ALA A 139 11.33 -11.95 2.01
C ALA A 139 11.92 -13.14 2.80
N ALA A 140 12.44 -14.13 2.07
CA ALA A 140 12.99 -15.35 2.66
C ALA A 140 14.19 -15.08 3.59
N ASP A 141 15.01 -14.08 3.24
CA ASP A 141 16.17 -13.62 3.99
C ASP A 141 16.52 -12.17 3.60
N GLY A 142 17.56 -11.62 4.22
CA GLY A 142 18.01 -10.26 3.90
C GLY A 142 18.50 -10.06 2.45
N ASN A 143 19.03 -11.09 1.76
CA ASN A 143 19.46 -10.95 0.37
C ASN A 143 18.26 -10.87 -0.56
N ALA A 144 17.25 -11.71 -0.34
CA ALA A 144 15.98 -11.63 -1.04
C ALA A 144 15.31 -10.26 -0.83
N TYR A 145 15.36 -9.71 0.39
CA TYR A 145 14.86 -8.37 0.68
C TYR A 145 15.57 -7.28 -0.11
N ARG A 146 16.91 -7.30 -0.13
CA ARG A 146 17.72 -6.31 -0.87
C ARG A 146 17.47 -6.39 -2.37
N ALA A 147 17.38 -7.58 -2.94
CA ALA A 147 17.06 -7.78 -4.36
C ALA A 147 15.65 -7.28 -4.70
N TRP A 148 14.67 -7.55 -3.84
CA TRP A 148 13.32 -7.02 -3.97
C TRP A 148 13.31 -5.48 -3.95
N LEU A 149 13.99 -4.89 -2.97
CA LEU A 149 14.13 -3.44 -2.82
C LEU A 149 14.84 -2.78 -4.01
N ASP A 150 15.85 -3.44 -4.58
CA ASP A 150 16.52 -2.97 -5.80
C ASP A 150 15.52 -2.87 -6.96
N GLY A 151 14.64 -3.87 -7.11
CA GLY A 151 13.54 -3.84 -8.08
C GLY A 151 12.57 -2.69 -7.81
N VAL A 152 12.13 -2.50 -6.56
CA VAL A 152 11.28 -1.36 -6.17
C VAL A 152 11.94 -0.03 -6.55
N ALA A 153 13.21 0.16 -6.19
CA ALA A 153 13.94 1.39 -6.48
C ALA A 153 14.08 1.65 -7.99
N ALA A 154 14.34 0.60 -8.79
CA ALA A 154 14.33 0.69 -10.25
C ALA A 154 12.93 1.01 -10.81
N GLY A 155 11.89 0.49 -10.17
CA GLY A 155 10.49 0.82 -10.48
C GLY A 155 10.13 2.27 -10.14
N ILE A 156 10.72 2.88 -9.10
CA ILE A 156 10.53 4.31 -8.78
C ILE A 156 11.37 5.24 -9.68
N GLY A 157 12.61 4.87 -9.99
CA GLY A 157 13.50 5.70 -10.81
C GLY A 157 13.55 7.17 -10.37
N ASP A 158 13.28 8.09 -11.29
CA ASP A 158 13.30 9.53 -11.06
C ASP A 158 11.93 10.16 -10.73
N ARG A 159 10.85 9.35 -10.67
CA ARG A 159 9.48 9.86 -10.52
C ARG A 159 9.14 10.15 -9.06
N PRO A 160 8.22 11.10 -8.77
CA PRO A 160 7.84 11.44 -7.41
C PRO A 160 7.16 10.29 -6.66
N ALA A 161 7.71 9.90 -5.52
CA ALA A 161 7.14 8.87 -4.65
C ALA A 161 7.16 9.27 -3.16
N THR A 162 6.15 8.85 -2.40
CA THR A 162 6.16 8.79 -0.94
C THR A 162 6.09 7.33 -0.55
N VAL A 163 7.05 6.88 0.25
CA VAL A 163 7.16 5.50 0.72
C VAL A 163 6.93 5.43 2.22
N ILE A 164 5.97 4.60 2.62
CA ILE A 164 5.81 4.13 3.99
C ILE A 164 6.59 2.82 4.11
N LEU A 165 7.60 2.80 4.97
CA LEU A 165 8.59 1.72 5.03
C LEU A 165 8.34 0.80 6.22
N GLU A 166 8.02 -0.45 5.89
CA GLU A 166 7.88 -1.61 6.77
C GLU A 166 7.01 -1.35 8.02
N PRO A 167 5.68 -1.19 7.83
CA PRO A 167 4.72 -1.19 8.93
C PRO A 167 5.04 -2.24 10.01
N ASP A 168 4.97 -1.83 11.27
CA ASP A 168 5.16 -2.67 12.48
C ASP A 168 6.58 -3.25 12.68
N ALA A 169 7.49 -3.11 11.71
CA ALA A 169 8.76 -3.82 11.74
C ALA A 169 9.65 -3.45 12.95
N LEU A 170 9.65 -2.17 13.35
CA LEU A 170 10.38 -1.70 14.53
C LEU A 170 9.66 -2.03 15.83
N LEU A 171 8.33 -2.04 15.83
CA LEU A 171 7.56 -2.35 17.04
C LEU A 171 7.74 -3.82 17.44
N HIS A 172 7.85 -4.69 16.44
CA HIS A 172 8.13 -6.10 16.66
C HIS A 172 9.53 -6.40 17.20
N LEU A 173 10.46 -5.43 17.19
CA LEU A 173 11.74 -5.56 17.91
C LEU A 173 11.54 -5.30 19.41
N VAL A 174 10.60 -4.42 19.76
CA VAL A 174 10.38 -3.95 21.14
C VAL A 174 9.44 -4.87 21.92
N ASP A 175 8.40 -5.41 21.28
CA ASP A 175 7.44 -6.33 21.91
C ASP A 175 7.97 -7.77 22.07
N GLY A 176 9.17 -8.07 21.54
CA GLY A 176 9.79 -9.40 21.57
C GLY A 176 9.28 -10.38 20.52
N CYS A 177 8.40 -9.95 19.61
CA CYS A 177 7.86 -10.74 18.52
C CYS A 177 8.97 -11.20 17.57
N THR A 178 9.88 -10.30 17.19
CA THR A 178 11.08 -10.63 16.41
C THR A 178 12.14 -11.20 17.35
N PRO A 179 12.58 -12.46 17.15
CA PRO A 179 13.63 -13.05 18.00
C PRO A 179 14.93 -12.23 17.99
N GLN A 180 15.59 -12.14 19.15
CA GLN A 180 16.79 -11.32 19.36
C GLN A 180 17.89 -11.52 18.31
N GLN A 181 18.06 -12.77 17.83
CA GLN A 181 19.07 -13.11 16.82
C GLN A 181 18.87 -12.39 15.47
N PHE A 182 17.66 -11.90 15.16
CA PHE A 182 17.34 -11.21 13.91
C PHE A 182 17.32 -9.68 14.05
N HIS A 183 17.57 -9.13 15.24
CA HIS A 183 17.46 -7.68 15.48
C HIS A 183 18.45 -6.88 14.65
N GLU A 184 19.73 -7.27 14.65
CA GLU A 184 20.78 -6.57 13.89
C GLU A 184 20.52 -6.63 12.38
N GLU A 185 20.11 -7.80 11.87
CA GLU A 185 19.73 -7.92 10.46
C GLU A 185 18.57 -6.98 10.12
N ARG A 186 17.52 -6.92 10.94
CA ARG A 186 16.39 -6.03 10.69
C ARG A 186 16.80 -4.55 10.68
N TYR A 187 17.65 -4.12 11.62
CA TYR A 187 18.17 -2.75 11.60
C TYR A 187 18.99 -2.46 10.34
N ASP A 188 19.86 -3.39 9.94
CA ASP A 188 20.68 -3.24 8.74
C ASP A 188 19.84 -3.18 7.47
N LEU A 189 18.78 -3.99 7.37
CA LEU A 189 17.86 -3.98 6.23
C LEU A 189 17.07 -2.68 6.15
N LEU A 190 16.50 -2.21 7.27
CA LEU A 190 15.74 -0.95 7.31
C LEU A 190 16.63 0.26 6.99
N LYS A 191 17.82 0.32 7.59
CA LYS A 191 18.80 1.37 7.31
C LYS A 191 19.27 1.36 5.86
N GLY A 192 19.52 0.16 5.30
CA GLY A 192 19.81 -0.02 3.89
C GLY A 192 18.67 0.43 2.99
N ALA A 193 17.43 0.14 3.35
CA ALA A 193 16.24 0.56 2.63
C ALA A 193 16.08 2.08 2.60
N VAL A 194 16.23 2.75 3.76
CA VAL A 194 16.24 4.21 3.82
C VAL A 194 17.33 4.77 2.90
N GLY A 195 18.57 4.30 3.01
CA GLY A 195 19.68 4.79 2.19
C GLY A 195 19.44 4.62 0.69
N LYS A 196 18.94 3.45 0.26
CA LYS A 196 18.62 3.18 -1.14
C LYS A 196 17.53 4.11 -1.66
N LEU A 197 16.40 4.20 -0.95
CA LEU A 197 15.25 5.01 -1.37
C LEU A 197 15.59 6.51 -1.36
N LYS A 198 16.35 6.98 -0.37
CA LYS A 198 16.79 8.38 -0.29
C LYS A 198 17.87 8.76 -1.30
N SER A 199 18.49 7.78 -1.98
CA SER A 199 19.37 8.04 -3.12
C SER A 199 18.62 8.39 -4.41
N LEU A 200 17.30 8.15 -4.45
CA LEU A 200 16.42 8.49 -5.57
C LEU A 200 16.07 9.99 -5.57
N LYS A 201 15.79 10.53 -6.76
CA LYS A 201 15.69 11.98 -7.00
C LYS A 201 14.55 12.68 -6.24
N ASP A 202 13.35 12.10 -6.22
CA ASP A 202 12.16 12.68 -5.59
C ASP A 202 11.38 11.61 -4.80
N THR A 203 12.07 10.99 -3.84
CA THR A 203 11.46 9.99 -2.94
C THR A 203 11.45 10.48 -1.50
N LYS A 204 10.25 10.61 -0.93
CA LYS A 204 10.04 10.78 0.51
C LYS A 204 9.93 9.42 1.18
N VAL A 205 10.59 9.23 2.33
CA VAL A 205 10.60 7.97 3.09
C VAL A 205 10.18 8.24 4.52
N TYR A 206 9.18 7.49 4.97
CA TYR A 206 8.69 7.47 6.35
C TYR A 206 8.84 6.07 6.92
N LEU A 207 9.72 5.90 7.91
CA LEU A 207 9.82 4.64 8.66
C LEU A 207 8.59 4.45 9.54
N ASP A 208 8.00 3.27 9.56
CA ASP A 208 6.85 3.07 10.44
C ASP A 208 7.25 3.02 11.92
N ALA A 209 6.47 3.76 12.72
CA ALA A 209 6.64 3.89 14.16
C ALA A 209 5.38 3.49 14.93
N GLY A 210 4.51 2.67 14.33
CA GLY A 210 3.39 2.07 15.02
C GLY A 210 2.32 3.07 15.45
N ASN A 211 1.78 2.93 16.65
CA ASN A 211 0.59 3.69 17.06
C ASN A 211 0.55 4.00 18.57
N ALA A 212 -0.36 4.90 18.94
CA ALA A 212 -0.44 5.51 20.27
C ALA A 212 -0.72 4.53 21.42
N GLY A 213 -1.25 3.33 21.16
CA GLY A 213 -1.54 2.36 22.21
C GLY A 213 -0.79 1.04 22.09
N TRP A 214 0.36 1.02 21.40
CA TRP A 214 1.23 -0.15 21.35
C TRP A 214 2.55 0.05 22.09
N GLN A 215 3.51 0.79 21.53
CA GLN A 215 4.82 1.02 22.14
C GLN A 215 5.00 2.50 22.47
N HIS A 216 5.57 2.81 23.65
CA HIS A 216 5.78 4.18 24.07
C HIS A 216 6.89 4.86 23.24
N PRO A 217 6.84 6.18 22.98
CA PRO A 217 7.91 6.89 22.28
C PRO A 217 9.31 6.68 22.88
N ASP A 218 9.40 6.48 24.20
CA ASP A 218 10.66 6.16 24.91
C ASP A 218 11.26 4.80 24.53
N GLN A 219 10.47 3.89 23.97
CA GLN A 219 10.94 2.57 23.57
C GLN A 219 11.30 2.50 22.09
N ILE A 220 10.74 3.41 21.27
CA ILE A 220 10.84 3.37 19.80
C ILE A 220 11.85 4.36 19.23
N PHE A 221 12.22 5.43 19.95
CA PHE A 221 13.14 6.42 19.40
C PHE A 221 14.54 5.84 19.09
N GLU A 222 15.09 4.97 19.94
CA GLU A 222 16.38 4.30 19.66
C GLU A 222 16.29 3.33 18.48
N PRO A 223 15.27 2.43 18.40
CA PRO A 223 15.04 1.64 17.19
C PRO A 223 14.98 2.48 15.90
N LEU A 224 14.29 3.63 15.91
CA LEU A 224 14.24 4.54 14.76
C LEU A 224 15.62 5.12 14.40
N ASN A 225 16.39 5.54 15.41
CA ASN A 225 17.76 6.03 15.21
C ASN A 225 18.63 4.96 14.54
N ARG A 226 18.57 3.73 15.03
CA ARG A 226 19.31 2.58 14.48
C ARG A 226 18.88 2.23 13.06
N ALA A 227 17.58 2.35 12.76
CA ALA A 227 17.00 2.11 11.44
C ALA A 227 17.23 3.25 10.42
N GLY A 228 17.92 4.33 10.81
CA GLY A 228 18.34 5.38 9.87
C GLY A 228 17.36 6.54 9.70
N ILE A 229 16.50 6.82 10.68
CA ILE A 229 15.57 7.98 10.67
C ILE A 229 16.25 9.32 10.37
N ALA A 230 17.55 9.46 10.70
CA ALA A 230 18.32 10.66 10.39
C ALA A 230 18.34 10.99 8.88
N GLN A 231 18.38 9.98 8.01
CA GLN A 231 18.36 10.15 6.54
C GLN A 231 16.94 10.20 5.96
N ALA A 232 15.97 9.59 6.64
CA ALA A 232 14.57 9.62 6.23
C ALA A 232 13.95 11.02 6.40
N ASP A 233 12.85 11.26 5.71
CA ASP A 233 12.06 12.49 5.84
C ASP A 233 11.31 12.53 7.17
N GLY A 234 10.92 11.35 7.67
CA GLY A 234 10.16 11.23 8.90
C GLY A 234 9.79 9.80 9.25
N PHE A 235 8.72 9.66 10.02
CA PHE A 235 8.11 8.38 10.35
C PHE A 235 6.60 8.37 10.09
N SER A 236 5.99 7.19 9.97
CA SER A 236 4.53 7.04 9.93
C SER A 236 3.98 6.56 11.26
N VAL A 237 2.75 6.94 11.56
CA VAL A 237 2.00 6.43 12.71
C VAL A 237 0.59 6.01 12.32
N ASN A 238 0.01 5.14 13.14
CA ASN A 238 -1.36 4.65 13.06
C ASN A 238 -1.66 3.75 11.86
N VAL A 239 -0.64 3.29 11.11
CA VAL A 239 -0.83 2.45 9.92
C VAL A 239 -1.70 1.25 10.25
N SER A 240 -2.78 1.08 9.48
CA SER A 240 -3.79 0.02 9.68
C SER A 240 -4.51 0.02 11.03
N ASN A 241 -4.40 1.07 11.84
CA ASN A 241 -5.02 1.15 13.16
C ASN A 241 -6.11 2.23 13.21
N PHE A 242 -6.61 2.53 14.41
CA PHE A 242 -7.86 3.26 14.60
C PHE A 242 -7.74 4.41 15.61
N TYR A 243 -6.56 4.68 16.17
CA TYR A 243 -6.40 5.77 17.13
C TYR A 243 -6.76 7.09 16.48
N SER A 244 -7.43 7.96 17.24
CA SER A 244 -7.88 9.26 16.72
C SER A 244 -6.70 10.06 16.15
N THR A 245 -7.01 11.00 15.27
CA THR A 245 -5.98 11.87 14.69
C THR A 245 -5.27 12.65 15.80
N GLU A 246 -6.01 13.11 16.82
CA GLU A 246 -5.47 13.82 17.97
C GLU A 246 -4.51 12.96 18.80
N GLU A 247 -4.87 11.71 19.11
CA GLU A 247 -4.01 10.78 19.83
C GLU A 247 -2.74 10.47 19.02
N SER A 248 -2.89 10.25 17.72
CA SER A 248 -1.78 9.94 16.81
C SER A 248 -0.82 11.12 16.65
N VAL A 249 -1.34 12.35 16.56
CA VAL A 249 -0.54 13.59 16.54
C VAL A 249 0.19 13.77 17.87
N SER A 250 -0.48 13.55 19.00
CA SER A 250 0.15 13.64 20.32
C SER A 250 1.30 12.65 20.48
N TYR A 251 1.08 11.39 20.09
CA TYR A 251 2.11 10.35 20.05
C TYR A 251 3.29 10.74 19.15
N GLY A 252 2.99 11.15 17.92
CA GLY A 252 4.00 11.54 16.94
C GLY A 252 4.82 12.75 17.38
N LYS A 253 4.23 13.75 18.03
CA LYS A 253 4.99 14.90 18.55
C LYS A 253 5.98 14.52 19.65
N GLN A 254 5.57 13.64 20.56
CA GLN A 254 6.46 13.14 21.61
C GLN A 254 7.64 12.37 21.02
N LEU A 255 7.38 11.54 20.00
CA LEU A 255 8.41 10.79 19.31
C LEU A 255 9.33 11.70 18.47
N SER A 256 8.75 12.64 17.72
CA SER A 256 9.45 13.64 16.92
C SER A 256 10.48 14.40 17.76
N ALA A 257 10.10 14.85 18.96
CA ALA A 257 11.01 15.53 19.88
C ALA A 257 12.23 14.68 20.28
N LYS A 258 12.11 13.34 20.29
CA LYS A 258 13.20 12.41 20.63
C LYS A 258 14.10 12.06 19.45
N VAL A 259 13.60 12.18 18.22
CA VAL A 259 14.35 11.88 17.00
C VAL A 259 14.78 13.14 16.23
N GLY A 260 14.95 14.27 16.93
CA GLY A 260 15.50 15.49 16.36
C GLY A 260 14.51 16.36 15.59
N GLY A 261 13.22 16.34 15.97
CA GLY A 261 12.18 17.16 15.35
C GLY A 261 11.76 16.67 13.96
N LYS A 262 11.95 15.38 13.67
CA LYS A 262 11.53 14.78 12.39
C LYS A 262 10.03 14.90 12.19
N HIS A 263 9.63 15.13 10.95
CA HIS A 263 8.23 15.19 10.56
C HIS A 263 7.62 13.79 10.58
N PHE A 264 6.30 13.72 10.49
CA PHE A 264 5.61 12.44 10.39
C PHE A 264 4.31 12.51 9.60
N VAL A 265 3.79 11.35 9.23
CA VAL A 265 2.48 11.20 8.58
C VAL A 265 1.58 10.30 9.43
N VAL A 266 0.27 10.52 9.36
CA VAL A 266 -0.71 9.75 10.12
C VAL A 266 -1.62 8.99 9.16
N ASP A 267 -1.79 7.69 9.37
CA ASP A 267 -2.85 6.93 8.71
C ASP A 267 -4.21 7.27 9.36
N THR A 268 -5.09 7.89 8.57
CA THR A 268 -6.46 8.28 8.95
C THR A 268 -7.52 7.46 8.23
N SER A 269 -7.12 6.35 7.59
CA SER A 269 -8.01 5.50 6.78
C SER A 269 -9.29 5.07 7.49
N ARG A 270 -9.20 4.71 8.78
CA ARG A 270 -10.30 4.09 9.53
C ARG A 270 -10.52 4.65 10.94
N ASN A 271 -9.92 5.80 11.27
CA ASN A 271 -9.89 6.32 12.63
C ASN A 271 -11.02 7.31 13.00
N GLY A 272 -12.03 7.50 12.16
CA GLY A 272 -13.07 8.52 12.36
C GLY A 272 -13.96 8.32 13.60
N LYS A 273 -13.86 7.18 14.28
CA LYS A 273 -14.55 6.89 15.55
C LYS A 273 -13.60 6.39 16.65
N GLY A 274 -12.30 6.64 16.49
CA GLY A 274 -11.26 6.18 17.42
C GLY A 274 -11.11 4.65 17.47
N PRO A 275 -10.37 4.12 18.45
CA PRO A 275 -10.14 2.69 18.59
C PRO A 275 -11.35 1.96 19.18
N TYR A 276 -11.49 0.68 18.85
CA TYR A 276 -12.49 -0.17 19.46
C TYR A 276 -12.06 -0.60 20.87
N THR A 277 -12.94 -0.50 21.86
CA THR A 277 -12.63 -0.76 23.27
C THR A 277 -13.27 -2.03 23.82
N GLY A 278 -14.10 -2.72 23.04
CA GLY A 278 -14.74 -3.97 23.44
C GLY A 278 -13.86 -5.20 23.22
N GLY A 279 -14.23 -6.32 23.86
CA GLY A 279 -13.57 -7.61 23.65
C GLY A 279 -12.11 -7.68 24.13
N ASN A 280 -11.42 -8.73 23.66
CA ASN A 280 -10.01 -8.99 23.98
C ASN A 280 -9.10 -7.85 23.48
N PRO A 281 -8.33 -7.18 24.37
CA PRO A 281 -7.37 -6.14 23.98
C PRO A 281 -6.47 -6.52 22.80
N ASP A 282 -5.97 -7.75 22.78
CA ASP A 282 -4.99 -8.21 21.78
C ASP A 282 -5.60 -8.40 20.38
N GLU A 283 -6.92 -8.34 20.27
CA GLU A 283 -7.65 -8.49 19.00
C GLU A 283 -8.45 -7.22 18.64
N ARG A 284 -8.38 -6.14 19.43
CA ARG A 284 -9.19 -4.93 19.20
C ARG A 284 -8.90 -4.26 17.85
N TRP A 285 -7.69 -4.42 17.34
CA TRP A 285 -7.25 -3.89 16.05
C TRP A 285 -7.77 -4.73 14.88
N CYS A 286 -8.08 -6.00 15.08
CA CYS A 286 -8.37 -6.90 13.97
C CYS A 286 -9.87 -6.85 13.59
N ASN A 287 -10.20 -6.25 12.45
CA ASN A 287 -11.56 -6.06 11.92
C ASN A 287 -12.61 -5.54 12.93
N PRO A 288 -12.32 -4.52 13.75
CA PRO A 288 -13.26 -4.06 14.77
C PRO A 288 -14.57 -3.50 14.18
N PRO A 289 -15.72 -3.76 14.83
CA PRO A 289 -16.99 -3.18 14.41
C PRO A 289 -17.10 -1.69 14.77
N GLY A 290 -18.02 -1.01 14.09
CA GLY A 290 -18.43 0.35 14.43
C GLY A 290 -17.36 1.42 14.24
N ARG A 291 -16.29 1.11 13.48
CA ARG A 291 -15.31 2.11 13.05
C ARG A 291 -15.88 2.91 11.87
N ALA A 292 -15.22 4.00 11.50
CA ALA A 292 -15.63 4.86 10.40
C ALA A 292 -14.39 5.34 9.63
N LEU A 293 -14.57 5.72 8.36
CA LEU A 293 -13.53 6.46 7.64
C LEU A 293 -13.13 7.70 8.45
N GLY A 294 -11.83 7.96 8.53
CA GLY A 294 -11.32 9.18 9.15
C GLY A 294 -11.20 10.32 8.14
N GLU A 295 -10.39 11.31 8.49
CA GLU A 295 -10.14 12.46 7.62
C GLU A 295 -9.56 12.00 6.27
N THR A 296 -10.10 12.55 5.17
CA THR A 296 -9.61 12.21 3.83
C THR A 296 -8.17 12.68 3.64
N PRO A 297 -7.35 12.01 2.80
CA PRO A 297 -5.95 12.35 2.64
C PRO A 297 -5.73 13.83 2.30
N THR A 298 -4.82 14.48 3.02
CA THR A 298 -4.55 15.92 2.89
C THR A 298 -3.16 16.27 3.40
N THR A 299 -2.57 17.32 2.82
CA THR A 299 -1.34 17.98 3.32
C THR A 299 -1.65 19.22 4.17
N LYS A 300 -2.93 19.57 4.32
CA LYS A 300 -3.40 20.64 5.22
C LYS A 300 -3.73 20.01 6.57
N THR A 301 -2.72 19.87 7.40
CA THR A 301 -2.82 19.23 8.71
C THR A 301 -2.94 20.27 9.82
N ALA A 302 -3.38 19.85 11.00
CA ALA A 302 -3.55 20.75 12.15
C ALA A 302 -2.21 21.13 12.84
N ASP A 303 -1.11 20.45 12.53
CA ASP A 303 0.19 20.64 13.18
C ASP A 303 1.32 20.64 12.13
N PRO A 304 2.26 21.60 12.17
CA PRO A 304 3.32 21.72 11.16
C PRO A 304 4.32 20.56 11.14
N LEU A 305 4.38 19.73 12.19
CA LEU A 305 5.21 18.50 12.18
C LEU A 305 4.55 17.35 11.41
N VAL A 306 3.26 17.47 11.07
CA VAL A 306 2.53 16.46 10.33
C VAL A 306 2.52 16.81 8.85
N ASP A 307 3.29 16.08 8.06
CA ASP A 307 3.42 16.30 6.62
C ASP A 307 2.11 16.00 5.86
N ALA A 308 1.37 14.99 6.31
CA ALA A 308 0.08 14.61 5.72
C ALA A 308 -0.73 13.69 6.63
N TYR A 309 -2.05 13.79 6.49
CA TYR A 309 -2.97 12.69 6.76
C TYR A 309 -3.08 11.84 5.49
N LEU A 310 -2.90 10.53 5.63
CA LEU A 310 -2.85 9.58 4.53
C LEU A 310 -3.84 8.45 4.79
N TRP A 311 -4.30 7.79 3.74
CA TRP A 311 -4.93 6.49 3.86
C TRP A 311 -3.89 5.45 3.44
N VAL A 312 -3.14 4.95 4.43
CA VAL A 312 -2.07 3.97 4.19
C VAL A 312 -2.70 2.58 4.07
N LYS A 313 -3.51 2.18 5.05
CA LYS A 313 -4.41 1.04 4.89
C LYS A 313 -5.53 1.39 3.91
N ARG A 314 -5.82 0.46 3.01
CA ARG A 314 -6.96 0.55 2.08
C ARG A 314 -8.27 0.24 2.83
N PRO A 315 -9.18 1.22 3.03
CA PRO A 315 -10.43 0.99 3.77
C PRO A 315 -11.31 0.00 3.01
N GLY A 316 -11.54 -1.17 3.61
CA GLY A 316 -12.28 -2.27 2.99
C GLY A 316 -11.49 -3.56 2.89
N GLU A 317 -10.16 -3.51 3.00
CA GLU A 317 -9.36 -4.74 3.11
C GLU A 317 -9.38 -5.30 4.53
N SER A 318 -9.57 -6.62 4.64
CA SER A 318 -9.54 -7.33 5.92
C SER A 318 -8.18 -7.21 6.61
N ASP A 319 -8.19 -7.21 7.93
CA ASP A 319 -6.98 -7.30 8.77
C ASP A 319 -6.57 -8.76 9.06
N GLY A 320 -7.45 -9.73 8.78
CA GLY A 320 -7.26 -11.15 9.09
C GLY A 320 -8.59 -11.89 9.26
N GLU A 321 -8.54 -13.20 9.55
CA GLU A 321 -9.76 -14.03 9.65
C GLU A 321 -10.57 -13.80 10.95
N CYS A 322 -10.08 -12.90 11.81
CA CYS A 322 -10.72 -12.46 13.03
C CYS A 322 -12.10 -11.84 12.76
N LYS A 323 -13.02 -12.02 13.73
CA LYS A 323 -14.39 -11.48 13.68
C LYS A 323 -15.15 -11.78 12.38
N GLY A 324 -14.86 -12.94 11.78
CA GLY A 324 -15.48 -13.42 10.55
C GLY A 324 -14.97 -12.74 9.27
N GLY A 325 -13.82 -12.07 9.34
CA GLY A 325 -13.20 -11.45 8.18
C GLY A 325 -12.59 -12.45 7.20
N PRO A 326 -12.37 -12.05 5.94
CA PRO A 326 -11.52 -12.76 4.99
C PRO A 326 -10.03 -12.73 5.40
N LYS A 327 -9.15 -13.38 4.62
CA LYS A 327 -7.70 -13.29 4.84
C LYS A 327 -7.21 -11.84 4.78
N ALA A 328 -6.14 -11.54 5.52
CA ALA A 328 -5.53 -10.22 5.54
C ALA A 328 -5.24 -9.71 4.12
N GLY A 329 -5.60 -8.45 3.85
CA GLY A 329 -5.46 -7.81 2.54
C GLY A 329 -6.54 -8.15 1.52
N GLN A 330 -7.42 -9.13 1.77
CA GLN A 330 -8.54 -9.40 0.86
C GLN A 330 -9.62 -8.32 0.99
N TRP A 331 -10.15 -7.89 -0.16
CA TRP A 331 -11.25 -6.94 -0.21
C TRP A 331 -12.54 -7.51 0.41
N TRP A 332 -13.11 -6.77 1.36
CA TRP A 332 -14.32 -7.13 2.08
C TRP A 332 -15.40 -6.05 1.92
N ALA A 333 -16.22 -6.21 0.89
CA ALA A 333 -17.21 -5.22 0.46
C ALA A 333 -18.16 -4.74 1.56
N ASP A 334 -18.61 -5.64 2.45
CA ASP A 334 -19.49 -5.29 3.58
C ASP A 334 -18.75 -4.43 4.62
N TYR A 335 -17.47 -4.70 4.87
CA TYR A 335 -16.66 -3.90 5.76
C TYR A 335 -16.40 -2.49 5.20
N ALA A 336 -16.08 -2.39 3.91
CA ALA A 336 -15.95 -1.11 3.20
C ALA A 336 -17.23 -0.26 3.32
N LEU A 337 -18.40 -0.86 3.05
CA LEU A 337 -19.69 -0.18 3.18
C LEU A 337 -19.98 0.27 4.61
N LYS A 338 -19.67 -0.57 5.62
CA LYS A 338 -19.88 -0.21 7.03
C LYS A 338 -19.00 0.97 7.45
N LEU A 339 -17.72 0.99 7.08
CA LEU A 339 -16.82 2.12 7.34
C LEU A 339 -17.34 3.42 6.70
N ALA A 340 -17.75 3.35 5.43
CA ALA A 340 -18.23 4.51 4.68
C ALA A 340 -19.59 5.04 5.16
N LYS A 341 -20.52 4.15 5.52
CA LYS A 341 -21.84 4.53 6.09
C LYS A 341 -21.71 5.14 7.49
N ALA A 342 -20.71 4.71 8.26
CA ALA A 342 -20.46 5.20 9.59
C ALA A 342 -19.72 6.55 9.61
N SER A 343 -19.17 6.99 8.47
CA SER A 343 -18.52 8.30 8.34
C SER A 343 -19.56 9.41 8.29
N SER A 344 -19.19 10.55 8.88
CA SER A 344 -19.94 11.81 8.71
C SER A 344 -19.74 12.36 7.29
#